data_AF-A0A0L1JIX4-F1
#
_entry.id   AF-A0A0L1JIX4-F1
#
_cell.length_a   1.000
_cell.length_b   1.000
_cell.length_c   1.000
_cell.angle_alpha   90.00
_cell.angle_beta   90.00
_cell.angle_gamma   90.00
#
_symmetry.space_group_name_H-M   'P 1'
#
loop_
_entity.id
_entity.type
_entity.pdbx_description
1 polymer ?
#
loop_
_entity_poly.entity_id
_entity_poly.type
_entity_poly.pdbx_seq_one_letter_code
_entity_poly.pdbx_strand_id
1 'polypeptide(L)'
;MTLVHIVLFKFRSNVSEEHKQTFVTDVTDPIERSKGFQIAPVSYHENREVLAEYQASDEHRRVTLTYMFPYKEDLVRFDFEVDEEDEYMCQFPLSSLGT
;
A
#
# COMPACT_ATOMS: atom_id res chain seq x y z
N MET A 1 -0.26 9.86 17.30
CA MET A 1 -0.94 8.60 16.97
C MET A 1 -0.56 8.24 15.55
N THR A 2 0.25 7.19 15.41
CA THR A 2 0.68 6.67 14.11
C THR A 2 -0.53 6.35 13.25
N LEU A 3 -0.52 6.78 12.00
CA LEU A 3 -1.55 6.53 11.01
C LEU A 3 -1.07 5.49 10.02
N VAL A 4 -1.81 4.39 9.92
CA VAL A 4 -1.58 3.33 8.94
C VAL A 4 -2.44 3.58 7.71
N HIS A 5 -1.77 3.78 6.57
CA HIS A 5 -2.39 3.97 5.27
C HIS A 5 -2.25 2.69 4.45
N ILE A 6 -3.37 1.99 4.23
CA ILE A 6 -3.44 0.74 3.45
C ILE A 6 -4.26 0.97 2.18
N VAL A 7 -3.76 0.50 1.05
CA VAL A 7 -4.48 0.52 -0.21
C VAL A 7 -4.63 -0.89 -0.76
N LEU A 8 -5.84 -1.44 -0.86
CA LEU A 8 -6.07 -2.65 -1.62
C LEU A 8 -6.13 -2.30 -3.11
N PHE A 9 -5.33 -2.96 -3.92
CA PHE A 9 -5.22 -2.69 -5.36
C PHE A 9 -5.56 -3.93 -6.20
N LYS A 10 -6.46 -3.73 -7.17
CA LYS A 10 -6.87 -4.74 -8.13
C LYS A 10 -6.47 -4.32 -9.55
N PHE A 11 -5.70 -5.16 -10.22
CA PHE A 11 -5.32 -4.94 -11.62
C PHE A 11 -6.48 -5.19 -12.58
N ARG A 12 -6.53 -4.45 -13.69
CA ARG A 12 -7.39 -4.79 -14.84
C ARG A 12 -7.03 -6.15 -15.40
N SER A 13 -8.04 -6.84 -15.91
CA SER A 13 -7.89 -8.17 -16.52
C SER A 13 -6.94 -8.20 -17.73
N ASN A 14 -6.71 -7.07 -18.40
CA ASN A 14 -5.82 -6.97 -19.56
C ASN A 14 -4.35 -6.67 -19.21
N VAL A 15 -4.01 -6.52 -17.92
CA VAL A 15 -2.62 -6.36 -17.47
C VAL A 15 -1.95 -7.74 -17.50
N SER A 16 -0.79 -7.85 -18.16
CA SER A 16 -0.07 -9.12 -18.25
C SER A 16 0.46 -9.57 -16.88
N GLU A 17 0.56 -10.88 -16.68
CA GLU A 17 1.14 -11.44 -15.44
C GLU A 17 2.59 -11.01 -15.23
N GLU A 18 3.38 -10.94 -16.31
CA GLU A 18 4.76 -10.41 -16.25
C GLU A 18 4.78 -8.97 -15.70
N HIS A 19 3.84 -8.14 -16.12
CA HIS A 19 3.74 -6.77 -15.60
C HIS A 19 3.26 -6.71 -14.16
N LYS A 20 2.36 -7.61 -13.73
CA LYS A 20 1.95 -7.70 -12.32
C LYS A 20 3.13 -8.11 -11.43
N GLN A 21 3.98 -9.02 -11.92
CA GLN A 21 5.16 -9.51 -11.21
C GLN A 21 6.25 -8.45 -10.98
N THR A 22 6.24 -7.33 -11.73
CA THR A 22 7.15 -6.22 -11.43
C THR A 22 6.77 -5.46 -10.16
N PHE A 23 5.53 -5.61 -9.69
CA PHE A 23 5.04 -4.96 -8.47
C PHE A 23 5.05 -5.88 -7.26
N VAL A 24 4.77 -7.18 -7.44
CA VAL A 24 4.59 -8.12 -6.33
C VAL A 24 4.86 -9.56 -6.76
N THR A 25 5.33 -10.37 -5.82
CA THR A 25 5.18 -11.83 -5.88
C THR A 25 3.95 -12.19 -5.06
N ASP A 26 2.84 -12.55 -5.72
CA ASP A 26 1.58 -12.86 -5.02
C ASP A 26 1.75 -14.14 -4.18
N VAL A 27 1.30 -14.07 -2.93
CA VAL A 27 1.26 -15.20 -1.98
C VAL A 27 -0.17 -15.63 -1.68
N THR A 28 -1.16 -14.92 -2.21
CA THR A 28 -2.58 -15.18 -1.98
C THR A 28 -3.09 -16.23 -2.94
N ASP A 29 -3.27 -17.44 -2.43
CA ASP A 29 -3.92 -18.54 -3.15
C ASP A 29 -4.92 -19.25 -2.21
N PRO A 30 -6.21 -19.40 -2.60
CA PRO A 30 -6.81 -18.96 -3.86
C PRO A 30 -7.27 -17.49 -3.82
N ILE A 31 -7.28 -16.82 -4.98
CA ILE A 31 -7.47 -15.37 -5.14
C ILE A 31 -8.84 -14.85 -4.65
N GLU A 32 -9.83 -15.73 -4.54
CA GLU A 32 -11.16 -15.41 -4.04
C GLU A 32 -11.11 -14.98 -2.56
N ARG A 33 -10.09 -15.40 -1.80
CA ARG A 33 -9.90 -15.00 -0.40
C ARG A 33 -9.61 -13.51 -0.24
N SER A 34 -9.02 -12.87 -1.25
CA SER A 34 -8.79 -11.42 -1.28
C SER A 34 -9.82 -10.68 -2.13
N LYS A 35 -10.93 -11.32 -2.52
CA LYS A 35 -11.94 -10.74 -3.42
C LYS A 35 -11.35 -10.21 -4.74
N GLY A 36 -10.27 -10.83 -5.22
CA GLY A 36 -9.61 -10.42 -6.45
C GLY A 36 -8.58 -9.29 -6.30
N PHE A 37 -8.32 -8.76 -5.11
CA PHE A 37 -7.25 -7.78 -4.88
C PHE A 37 -5.90 -8.51 -4.76
N GLN A 38 -4.90 -8.06 -5.52
CA GLN A 38 -3.59 -8.73 -5.59
C GLN A 38 -2.51 -8.06 -4.73
N ILE A 39 -2.64 -6.75 -4.46
CA ILE A 39 -1.60 -5.99 -3.72
C ILE A 39 -2.26 -5.17 -2.62
N ALA A 40 -1.55 -5.03 -1.51
CA ALA A 40 -1.88 -4.08 -0.45
C ALA A 40 -0.67 -3.20 -0.10
N PRO A 41 -0.39 -2.08 -0.80
CA PRO A 41 0.63 -1.14 -0.34
C PRO A 41 0.26 -0.59 1.04
N VAL A 42 1.22 -0.62 1.96
CA VAL A 42 1.09 -0.13 3.34
C VAL A 42 2.15 0.94 3.57
N SER A 43 1.74 2.05 4.17
CA SER A 43 2.66 3.10 4.62
C SER A 43 2.24 3.63 5.99
N TYR A 44 3.23 4.09 6.74
CA TYR A 44 3.07 4.58 8.10
C TYR A 44 3.39 6.07 8.14
N HIS A 45 2.55 6.84 8.81
CA HIS A 45 2.67 8.30 8.91
C HIS A 45 2.56 8.69 10.37
N GLU A 46 3.32 9.68 10.81
CA GLU A 46 3.33 10.11 12.22
C GLU A 46 1.94 10.59 12.69
N ASN A 47 1.20 11.24 11.78
CA ASN A 47 -0.14 11.76 12.02
C ASN A 47 -0.87 12.06 10.70
N ARG A 48 -2.09 12.59 10.80
CA ARG A 48 -2.93 12.97 9.65
C ARG A 48 -2.35 14.11 8.80
N GLU A 49 -1.66 15.05 9.42
CA GLU A 49 -1.09 16.21 8.72
C GLU A 49 0.05 15.75 7.79
N VAL A 50 0.94 14.89 8.30
CA VAL A 50 2.01 14.27 7.50
C VAL A 50 1.45 13.43 6.35
N LEU A 51 0.38 12.66 6.59
CA LEU A 51 -0.29 11.93 5.51
C LEU A 51 -0.85 12.88 4.43
N ALA A 52 -1.45 14.00 4.84
CA ALA A 52 -2.00 14.98 3.90
C ALA A 52 -0.90 15.64 3.05
N GLU A 53 0.23 16.00 3.67
CA GLU A 53 1.41 16.51 2.97
C GLU A 53 1.97 15.48 1.99
N TYR A 54 2.11 14.22 2.41
CA TYR A 54 2.53 13.13 1.53
C TYR A 54 1.57 12.98 0.34
N GLN A 55 0.26 13.01 0.56
CA GLN A 55 -0.73 12.85 -0.51
C GLN A 55 -0.72 14.00 -1.53
N ALA A 56 -0.38 15.21 -1.07
CA ALA A 56 -0.20 16.39 -1.91
C ALA A 56 1.16 16.41 -2.65
N SER A 57 2.10 15.55 -2.26
CA SER A 57 3.46 15.54 -2.81
C SER A 57 3.55 15.08 -4.26
N ASP A 58 4.61 15.52 -4.93
CA ASP A 58 4.97 15.08 -6.28
C ASP A 58 5.29 13.59 -6.35
N GLU A 59 5.83 13.04 -5.26
CA GLU A 59 6.15 11.62 -5.16
C GLU A 59 4.89 10.76 -5.19
N HIS A 60 3.92 11.05 -4.33
CA HIS A 60 2.65 10.33 -4.29
C HIS A 60 1.90 10.46 -5.62
N ARG A 61 1.91 11.66 -6.23
CA ARG A 61 1.36 11.88 -7.56
C ARG A 61 2.06 11.02 -8.62
N ARG A 62 3.40 10.96 -8.62
CA ARG A 62 4.15 10.13 -9.56
C ARG A 62 3.81 8.66 -9.39
N VAL A 63 3.74 8.16 -8.16
CA VAL A 63 3.42 6.76 -7.87
C VAL A 63 2.02 6.40 -8.38
N THR A 64 1.02 7.19 -7.99
CA THR A 64 -0.37 6.93 -8.38
C THR A 64 -0.59 7.01 -9.89
N LEU A 65 -0.04 8.03 -10.56
CA LEU A 65 -0.23 8.21 -12.00
C LEU A 65 0.58 7.24 -12.85
N THR A 66 1.77 6.85 -12.42
CA THR A 66 2.65 5.97 -13.21
C THR A 66 2.32 4.50 -13.01
N TYR A 67 2.09 4.10 -11.75
CA TYR A 67 2.11 2.70 -11.36
C TYR A 67 0.76 2.16 -10.90
N MET A 68 -0.22 3.03 -10.58
CA MET A 68 -1.52 2.59 -10.08
C MET A 68 -2.64 2.84 -11.08
N PHE A 69 -2.99 4.09 -11.36
CA PHE A 69 -4.20 4.44 -12.11
C PHE A 69 -4.27 3.86 -13.53
N PRO A 70 -3.17 3.74 -14.31
CA PRO A 70 -3.23 3.11 -15.64
C PRO A 70 -3.64 1.63 -15.59
N TYR A 71 -3.29 0.94 -14.51
CA TYR A 71 -3.45 -0.51 -14.37
C TYR A 71 -4.60 -0.92 -13.45
N LYS A 72 -5.24 0.06 -12.79
CA LYS A 72 -6.31 -0.12 -11.80
C LYS A 72 -7.61 -0.58 -12.44
N GLU A 73 -8.13 -1.72 -11.99
CA GLU A 73 -9.56 -2.03 -12.04
C GLU A 73 -10.24 -1.38 -10.84
N ASP A 74 -9.82 -1.78 -9.63
CA ASP A 74 -10.40 -1.32 -8.38
C ASP A 74 -9.33 -0.92 -7.36
N LEU A 75 -9.70 -0.04 -6.43
CA LEU A 75 -8.85 0.46 -5.36
C LEU A 75 -9.69 0.82 -4.15
N VAL A 76 -9.32 0.24 -2.99
CA VAL A 76 -9.95 0.55 -1.70
C VAL A 76 -8.88 1.06 -0.76
N ARG A 77 -9.14 2.21 -0.13
CA ARG A 77 -8.23 2.84 0.83
C ARG A 77 -8.79 2.72 2.24
N PHE A 78 -7.92 2.36 3.18
CA PHE A 78 -8.19 2.39 4.62
C PHE A 78 -7.13 3.24 5.29
N ASP A 79 -7.58 4.21 6.07
CA ASP A 79 -6.73 4.98 6.97
C ASP A 79 -7.28 4.81 8.38
N PHE A 80 -6.41 4.46 9.32
CA PHE A 80 -6.78 4.38 10.72
C PHE A 80 -5.59 4.78 11.59
N GLU A 81 -5.93 5.29 12.77
CA GLU A 81 -4.97 5.59 13.83
C GLU A 81 -4.73 4.33 14.65
N VAL A 82 -3.50 4.15 15.06
CA VAL A 82 -3.07 3.08 15.96
C VAL A 82 -3.13 3.61 17.38
N ASP A 83 -3.69 2.80 18.28
CA ASP A 83 -3.74 3.13 19.69
C ASP A 83 -2.31 3.21 20.27
N GLU A 84 -2.10 4.08 21.26
CA GLU A 84 -0.77 4.39 21.79
C GLU A 84 -0.04 3.12 22.30
N GLU A 85 -0.77 2.18 22.87
CA GLU A 85 -0.24 0.90 23.36
C GLU A 85 0.26 -0.02 22.24
N ASP A 86 -0.20 0.16 21.00
CA ASP A 86 0.11 -0.66 19.84
C ASP A 86 1.11 0.01 18.87
N GLU A 87 1.51 1.27 19.10
CA GLU A 87 2.42 2.00 18.20
C GLU A 87 3.77 1.30 17.99
N TYR A 88 4.21 0.50 18.97
CA TYR A 88 5.44 -0.30 18.85
C TYR A 88 5.39 -1.30 17.69
N MET A 89 4.19 -1.73 17.25
CA MET A 89 4.01 -2.63 16.11
C MET A 89 4.26 -1.95 14.76
N CYS A 90 4.21 -0.61 14.71
CA CYS A 90 4.42 0.17 13.48
C CYS A 90 5.89 0.44 13.19
N GLN A 91 6.78 0.08 14.11
CA GLN A 91 8.22 0.11 13.91
C GLN A 91 8.64 -1.14 13.11
N PHE A 92 8.38 -1.14 11.81
CA PHE A 92 8.89 -2.19 10.92
C PHE A 92 10.42 -2.29 11.09
N PRO A 93 11.02 -3.49 11.23
CA PRO A 93 12.46 -3.65 11.41
C PRO A 93 13.19 -3.39 10.10
N LEU A 94 13.29 -2.13 9.69
CA LEU A 94 14.30 -1.68 8.71
C LEU A 94 15.67 -1.48 9.38
N SER A 95 15.73 -1.53 10.71
CA SER A 95 16.95 -1.33 11.51
C SER A 95 17.78 -2.60 11.75
N SER A 96 17.31 -3.80 11.37
CA SER A 96 18.06 -5.06 11.58
C SER A 96 18.96 -5.44 10.39
N LEU A 97 19.02 -4.63 9.34
CA LEU A 97 20.02 -4.73 8.27
C LEU A 97 21.05 -3.61 8.45
N GLY A 98 21.77 -3.67 9.58
CA GLY A 98 22.69 -2.62 9.99
C GLY A 98 23.68 -3.04 11.08
N THR A 99 24.31 -4.21 10.93
CA THR A 99 25.71 -4.52 11.31
C THR A 99 26.13 -5.82 10.66
#